data_AF-A0A8T3WUC3-F1
#
_entry.id   AF-A0A8T3WUC3-F1
#
_cell.length_a   1.000
_cell.length_b   1.000
_cell.length_c   1.000
_cell.angle_alpha   90.00
_cell.angle_beta   90.00
_cell.angle_gamma   90.00
#
_symmetry.space_group_name_H-M   'P 1'
#
loop_
_entity.id
_entity.type
_entity.pdbx_description
1 polymer ?
#
loop_
_entity_poly.entity_id
_entity_poly.type
_entity_poly.pdbx_seq_one_letter_code
_entity_poly.pdbx_strand_id
1 'polypeptide(L)'
;MVFFNLDEREQERLEEVVGKVISGARHYFQSRRDTLTTDPKNGNEQTNLDNVAKRIIFQNFENTSLFTEEGNKFLQQELSELVISDPVDGSSLVNLMGPYSSPTSTSLMKIRKNGEHWSVVAAVVGDLWRKQIYGIDGLGTYRHRFNNPHFGIDELGTYRHRFNNPNSDKKRYIHLESSGSEAISLAAYTQTSRRAEIAIEIYNLLQSGRIKKFINDGGGLHNLRVVSNSKDALSCAAELLPKQLYELTPVFLALNAGAKVSRMDGNELEVNPYIKQTAIVARNDNIREALIQMLQPSYARLGISHREEISIKE
;
A
#
# COMPACT_ATOMS: atom_id res chain seq x y z
N MET A 1 -9.65 -10.52 13.08
CA MET A 1 -9.14 -11.60 12.22
C MET A 1 -9.45 -11.28 10.76
N VAL A 2 -8.42 -11.28 9.91
CA VAL A 2 -8.56 -11.02 8.47
C VAL A 2 -8.81 -12.35 7.76
N PHE A 3 -9.84 -12.41 6.91
CA PHE A 3 -10.18 -13.59 6.12
C PHE A 3 -9.87 -13.36 4.64
N PHE A 4 -9.23 -14.34 4.01
CA PHE A 4 -8.99 -14.38 2.56
C PHE A 4 -9.86 -15.47 1.94
N ASN A 5 -10.81 -15.07 1.11
CA ASN A 5 -11.71 -15.96 0.36
C ASN A 5 -11.45 -15.78 -1.14
N LEU A 6 -10.28 -16.24 -1.58
CA LEU A 6 -9.70 -15.87 -2.86
C LEU A 6 -10.54 -16.37 -4.05
N ASP A 7 -10.75 -15.49 -5.02
CA ASP A 7 -11.36 -15.80 -6.31
C ASP A 7 -10.36 -15.46 -7.43
N GLU A 8 -9.88 -16.48 -8.14
CA GLU A 8 -8.85 -16.33 -9.17
C GLU A 8 -9.33 -15.46 -10.34
N ARG A 9 -10.63 -15.50 -10.69
CA ARG A 9 -11.17 -14.70 -11.79
C ARG A 9 -11.20 -13.22 -11.43
N GLU A 10 -11.56 -12.92 -10.18
CA GLU A 10 -11.51 -11.54 -9.68
C GLU A 10 -10.07 -11.06 -9.56
N GLN A 11 -9.13 -11.91 -9.14
CA GLN A 11 -7.71 -11.58 -9.12
C GLN A 11 -7.21 -11.20 -10.51
N GLU A 12 -7.44 -12.04 -11.53
CA GLU A 12 -7.06 -11.76 -12.92
C GLU A 12 -7.69 -10.47 -13.44
N ARG A 13 -8.97 -10.23 -13.15
CA ARG A 13 -9.66 -8.99 -13.51
C ARG A 13 -9.02 -7.77 -12.87
N LEU A 14 -8.69 -7.82 -11.57
CA LEU A 14 -8.01 -6.70 -10.90
C LEU A 14 -6.62 -6.46 -11.51
N GLU A 15 -5.87 -7.52 -11.84
CA GLU A 15 -4.55 -7.41 -12.47
C GLU A 15 -4.62 -6.76 -13.85
N GLU A 16 -5.61 -7.13 -14.66
CA GLU A 16 -5.85 -6.52 -15.95
C GLU A 16 -6.12 -5.01 -15.82
N VAL A 17 -6.98 -4.61 -14.88
CA VAL A 17 -7.29 -3.19 -14.65
C VAL A 17 -6.07 -2.43 -14.15
N VAL A 18 -5.30 -2.98 -13.19
CA VAL A 18 -4.03 -2.39 -12.75
C VAL A 18 -3.06 -2.25 -13.92
N GLY A 19 -2.92 -3.25 -14.77
CA GLY A 19 -2.09 -3.20 -15.98
C GLY A 19 -2.50 -2.07 -16.93
N LYS A 20 -3.82 -1.87 -17.13
CA LYS A 20 -4.37 -0.74 -17.89
C LYS A 20 -4.03 0.60 -17.24
N VAL A 21 -4.16 0.73 -15.92
CA VAL A 21 -3.80 1.96 -15.18
C VAL A 21 -2.32 2.29 -15.36
N ILE A 22 -1.42 1.32 -15.15
CA ILE A 22 0.02 1.53 -15.31
C ILE A 22 0.35 1.95 -16.75
N SER A 23 -0.25 1.29 -17.74
CA SER A 23 -0.04 1.63 -19.15
C SER A 23 -0.55 3.03 -19.49
N GLY A 24 -1.74 3.39 -19.00
CA GLY A 24 -2.34 4.71 -19.17
C GLY A 24 -1.52 5.83 -18.54
N ALA A 25 -1.06 5.64 -17.30
CA ALA A 25 -0.17 6.59 -16.60
C ALA A 25 1.11 6.85 -17.39
N ARG A 26 1.77 5.79 -17.86
CA ARG A 26 3.00 5.90 -18.64
C ARG A 26 2.78 6.58 -19.98
N HIS A 27 1.70 6.22 -20.69
CA HIS A 27 1.36 6.84 -21.97
C HIS A 27 1.12 8.35 -21.81
N TYR A 28 0.42 8.76 -20.75
CA TYR A 28 0.20 10.17 -20.41
C TYR A 28 1.52 10.93 -20.21
N PHE A 29 2.47 10.39 -19.42
CA PHE A 29 3.77 11.04 -19.21
C PHE A 29 4.69 10.98 -20.44
N GLN A 30 4.58 9.95 -21.29
CA GLN A 30 5.33 9.87 -22.54
C GLN A 30 4.87 10.92 -23.56
N SER A 31 3.56 11.05 -23.78
CA SER A 31 3.01 12.03 -24.72
C SER A 31 3.19 13.48 -24.26
N ARG A 32 3.32 13.70 -22.94
CA ARG A 32 3.68 15.00 -22.37
C ARG A 32 5.17 15.29 -22.32
N ARG A 33 6.05 14.30 -22.42
CA ARG A 33 7.50 14.55 -22.46
C ARG A 33 7.88 15.42 -23.66
N ASP A 34 7.13 15.29 -24.74
CA ASP A 34 7.30 16.07 -25.96
C ASP A 34 6.79 17.53 -25.82
N THR A 35 5.95 17.82 -24.82
CA THR A 35 5.35 19.15 -24.57
C THR A 35 5.83 19.83 -23.28
N LEU A 36 6.33 19.10 -22.28
CA LEU A 36 6.87 19.63 -21.02
C LEU A 36 8.29 20.23 -21.17
N THR A 37 8.90 20.11 -22.34
CA THR A 37 10.16 20.81 -22.68
C THR A 37 9.98 22.31 -22.88
N THR A 38 8.74 22.82 -22.97
CA THR A 38 8.47 24.23 -23.32
C THR A 38 7.80 25.07 -22.23
N ASP A 39 7.16 24.50 -21.20
CA ASP A 39 6.64 25.28 -20.06
C ASP A 39 6.43 24.43 -18.77
N PRO A 40 7.36 24.48 -17.81
CA PRO A 40 7.28 23.66 -16.58
C PRO A 40 6.26 24.17 -15.53
N LYS A 41 5.51 25.25 -15.81
CA LYS A 41 4.63 25.89 -14.80
C LYS A 41 3.14 25.52 -14.88
N ASN A 42 2.73 24.73 -15.87
CA ASN A 42 1.30 24.51 -16.14
C ASN A 42 0.90 23.03 -16.11
N GLY A 43 0.75 22.48 -14.91
CA GLY A 43 0.07 21.20 -14.72
C GLY A 43 0.13 20.70 -13.29
N ASN A 44 -1.02 20.52 -12.63
CA ASN A 44 -1.09 19.69 -11.43
C ASN A 44 -0.99 18.22 -11.88
N GLU A 45 0.24 17.76 -12.17
CA GLU A 45 0.51 16.43 -12.72
C GLU A 45 -0.02 15.30 -11.82
N GLN A 46 -0.08 15.54 -10.51
CA GLN A 46 -0.81 14.73 -9.53
C GLN A 46 -2.27 14.53 -9.97
N THR A 47 -3.06 15.60 -10.05
CA THR A 47 -4.49 15.53 -10.38
C THR A 47 -4.76 14.88 -11.74
N ASN A 48 -3.87 15.09 -12.72
CA ASN A 48 -4.03 14.46 -14.03
C ASN A 48 -3.78 12.94 -13.99
N LEU A 49 -2.78 12.51 -13.21
CA LEU A 49 -2.50 11.09 -12.99
C LEU A 49 -3.67 10.40 -12.25
N ASP A 50 -4.17 11.04 -11.20
CA ASP A 50 -5.33 10.58 -10.42
C ASP A 50 -6.56 10.41 -11.34
N ASN A 51 -6.81 11.40 -12.21
CA ASN A 51 -7.92 11.36 -13.18
C ASN A 51 -7.77 10.24 -14.23
N VAL A 52 -6.56 9.98 -14.72
CA VAL A 52 -6.30 8.88 -15.68
C VAL A 52 -6.60 7.54 -15.01
N ALA A 53 -6.07 7.31 -13.81
CA ALA A 53 -6.29 6.08 -13.06
C ALA A 53 -7.78 5.90 -12.72
N LYS A 54 -8.40 6.93 -12.15
CA LYS A 54 -9.83 6.96 -11.81
C LYS A 54 -10.71 6.60 -13.00
N ARG A 55 -10.49 7.22 -14.16
CA ARG A 55 -11.29 6.95 -15.37
C ARG A 55 -11.21 5.49 -15.78
N ILE A 56 -10.00 4.92 -15.81
CA ILE A 56 -9.79 3.52 -16.19
C ILE A 56 -10.49 2.60 -15.19
N ILE A 57 -10.35 2.84 -13.89
CA ILE A 57 -10.98 2.03 -12.84
C ILE A 57 -12.51 2.09 -12.98
N PHE A 58 -13.09 3.29 -13.04
CA PHE A 58 -14.55 3.46 -13.11
C PHE A 58 -15.16 2.84 -14.38
N GLN A 59 -14.47 2.90 -15.52
CA GLN A 59 -14.92 2.26 -16.76
C GLN A 59 -14.93 0.73 -16.66
N ASN A 60 -13.95 0.12 -15.99
CA ASN A 60 -13.87 -1.35 -15.87
C ASN A 60 -14.78 -1.91 -14.75
N PHE A 61 -15.31 -1.04 -13.89
CA PHE A 61 -16.20 -1.37 -12.77
C PHE A 61 -17.53 -0.59 -12.83
N GLU A 62 -18.04 -0.33 -14.02
CA GLU A 62 -19.26 0.47 -14.20
C GLU A 62 -20.48 -0.14 -13.50
N ASN A 63 -20.56 -1.46 -13.45
CA ASN A 63 -21.63 -2.21 -12.82
C ASN A 63 -21.21 -2.82 -11.47
N THR A 64 -20.29 -2.17 -10.75
CA THR A 64 -19.81 -2.63 -9.44
C THR A 64 -19.74 -1.45 -8.48
N SER A 65 -20.08 -1.70 -7.20
CA SER A 65 -19.93 -0.70 -6.16
C SER A 65 -18.44 -0.44 -5.87
N LEU A 66 -18.04 0.83 -5.91
CA LEU A 66 -16.67 1.31 -5.75
C LEU A 66 -16.55 2.21 -4.52
N PHE A 67 -15.56 1.93 -3.68
CA PHE A 67 -15.13 2.80 -2.59
C PHE A 67 -13.71 3.26 -2.86
N THR A 68 -13.52 4.54 -3.17
CA THR A 68 -12.23 5.05 -3.66
C THR A 68 -11.84 6.35 -3.00
N GLU A 69 -10.54 6.65 -2.97
CA GLU A 69 -10.04 7.96 -2.53
C GLU A 69 -10.70 9.12 -3.29
N GLU A 70 -10.93 8.91 -4.59
CA GLU A 70 -11.43 9.92 -5.54
C GLU A 70 -12.96 10.02 -5.60
N GLY A 71 -13.67 9.35 -4.69
CA GLY A 71 -15.13 9.36 -4.59
C GLY A 71 -15.75 7.96 -4.63
N ASN A 72 -16.94 7.85 -4.05
CA ASN A 72 -17.65 6.58 -3.94
C ASN A 72 -18.74 6.46 -5.01
N LYS A 73 -18.96 5.24 -5.48
CA LYS A 73 -20.08 4.88 -6.36
C LYS A 73 -20.74 3.64 -5.79
N PHE A 74 -21.89 3.80 -5.15
CA PHE A 74 -22.67 2.68 -4.63
C PHE A 74 -23.87 2.43 -5.52
N LEU A 75 -23.99 1.21 -6.03
CA LEU A 75 -25.21 0.76 -6.68
C LEU A 75 -26.23 0.45 -5.57
N GLN A 76 -27.51 0.79 -5.77
CA GLN A 76 -28.60 0.81 -4.76
C GLN A 76 -28.95 -0.54 -4.07
N GLN A 77 -28.09 -1.57 -4.16
CA GLN A 77 -28.26 -2.84 -3.48
C GLN A 77 -27.41 -2.90 -2.20
N GLU A 78 -27.81 -3.76 -1.26
CA GLU A 78 -27.00 -4.07 -0.08
C GLU A 78 -25.54 -4.28 -0.49
N LEU A 79 -24.63 -3.55 0.16
CA LEU A 79 -23.19 -3.59 -0.13
C LEU A 79 -22.60 -4.91 0.36
N SER A 80 -22.93 -6.02 -0.32
CA SER A 80 -22.37 -7.34 -0.05
C SER A 80 -21.00 -7.52 -0.71
N GLU A 81 -20.71 -6.73 -1.75
CA GLU A 81 -19.42 -6.70 -2.43
C GLU A 81 -19.00 -5.27 -2.76
N LEU A 82 -17.70 -5.00 -2.62
CA LEU A 82 -17.11 -3.71 -2.94
C LEU A 82 -15.77 -3.90 -3.63
N VAL A 83 -15.50 -3.08 -4.63
CA VAL A 83 -14.15 -2.84 -5.10
C VAL A 83 -13.63 -1.59 -4.40
N ILE A 84 -12.58 -1.77 -3.62
CA ILE A 84 -11.85 -0.74 -2.91
C ILE A 84 -10.69 -0.31 -3.78
N SER A 85 -10.45 0.99 -3.95
CA SER A 85 -9.30 1.45 -4.74
C SER A 85 -8.67 2.73 -4.22
N ASP A 86 -7.35 2.72 -4.22
CA ASP A 86 -6.52 3.92 -4.22
C ASP A 86 -5.99 4.08 -5.66
N PRO A 87 -6.56 4.99 -6.46
CA PRO A 87 -6.17 5.13 -7.85
C PRO A 87 -4.68 5.42 -8.00
N VAL A 88 -4.10 6.28 -7.15
CA VAL A 88 -2.71 6.71 -7.21
C VAL A 88 -2.21 7.11 -5.82
N ASP A 89 -1.58 6.15 -5.14
CA ASP A 89 -0.88 6.41 -3.90
C ASP A 89 0.51 7.01 -4.17
N GLY A 90 0.89 7.98 -3.34
CA GLY A 90 2.15 8.71 -3.48
C GLY A 90 2.14 9.74 -4.62
N SER A 91 0.97 10.18 -5.07
CA SER A 91 0.80 11.15 -6.16
C SER A 91 1.49 12.49 -5.88
N SER A 92 1.52 12.94 -4.62
CA SER A 92 2.27 14.14 -4.20
C SER A 92 3.79 14.06 -4.44
N LEU A 93 4.37 12.85 -4.42
CA LEU A 93 5.80 12.64 -4.67
C LEU A 93 6.15 12.74 -6.15
N VAL A 94 5.17 12.63 -7.06
CA VAL A 94 5.39 12.82 -8.50
C VAL A 94 5.84 14.24 -8.79
N ASN A 95 5.24 15.24 -8.13
CA ASN A 95 5.62 16.65 -8.28
C ASN A 95 7.01 16.93 -7.66
N LEU A 96 7.37 16.25 -6.57
CA LEU A 96 8.62 16.47 -5.85
C LEU A 96 9.82 15.75 -6.49
N MET A 97 9.65 14.48 -6.86
CA MET A 97 10.74 13.60 -7.32
C MET A 97 10.72 13.37 -8.84
N GLY A 98 9.65 13.79 -9.51
CA GLY A 98 9.39 13.49 -10.90
C GLY A 98 8.75 12.12 -11.13
N PRO A 99 8.22 11.88 -12.34
CA PRO A 99 7.81 10.55 -12.77
C PRO A 99 9.04 9.63 -12.83
N TYR A 100 8.83 8.32 -12.67
CA TYR A 100 9.86 7.28 -12.68
C TYR A 100 10.80 7.21 -11.46
N SER A 101 10.89 8.26 -10.65
CA SER A 101 11.68 8.28 -9.42
C SER A 101 10.84 8.21 -8.14
N SER A 102 9.57 8.63 -8.21
CA SER A 102 8.61 8.57 -7.10
C SER A 102 8.15 7.14 -6.81
N PRO A 103 7.89 6.75 -5.55
CA PRO A 103 7.37 5.42 -5.20
C PRO A 103 5.84 5.32 -5.42
N THR A 104 5.35 5.73 -6.59
CA THR A 104 3.92 5.85 -6.88
C THR A 104 3.31 4.49 -7.24
N SER A 105 2.15 4.20 -6.68
CA SER A 105 1.42 2.96 -6.95
C SER A 105 -0.06 3.18 -7.21
N THR A 106 -0.71 2.20 -7.83
CA THR A 106 -2.17 2.06 -7.83
C THR A 106 -2.54 0.82 -7.05
N SER A 107 -3.67 0.81 -6.35
CA SER A 107 -4.14 -0.39 -5.66
C SER A 107 -5.63 -0.63 -5.84
N LEU A 108 -5.96 -1.91 -5.94
CA LEU A 108 -7.33 -2.40 -6.00
C LEU A 108 -7.47 -3.61 -5.09
N MET A 109 -8.58 -3.66 -4.34
CA MET A 109 -8.94 -4.79 -3.51
C MET A 109 -10.43 -5.04 -3.61
N LYS A 110 -10.83 -6.27 -3.95
CA LYS A 110 -12.23 -6.68 -3.88
C LYS A 110 -12.49 -7.31 -2.51
N ILE A 111 -13.54 -6.86 -1.84
CA ILE A 111 -13.99 -7.41 -0.56
C ILE A 111 -15.44 -7.90 -0.66
N ARG A 112 -15.76 -8.91 0.14
CA ARG A 112 -17.10 -9.50 0.25
C ARG A 112 -17.53 -9.64 1.69
N LYS A 113 -18.77 -9.24 1.98
CA LYS A 113 -19.43 -9.36 3.28
C LYS A 113 -20.17 -10.69 3.39
N ASN A 114 -19.83 -11.48 4.40
CA ASN A 114 -20.49 -12.74 4.78
C ASN A 114 -20.98 -12.61 6.23
N GLY A 115 -22.28 -12.38 6.43
CA GLY A 115 -22.81 -12.00 7.74
C GLY A 115 -22.25 -10.66 8.20
N GLU A 116 -21.71 -10.57 9.41
CA GLU A 116 -21.08 -9.35 9.94
C GLU A 116 -19.59 -9.19 9.55
N HIS A 117 -19.03 -10.14 8.80
CA HIS A 117 -17.61 -10.17 8.50
C HIS A 117 -17.33 -9.86 7.04
N TRP A 118 -16.34 -9.01 6.79
CA TRP A 118 -15.79 -8.79 5.47
C TRP A 118 -14.53 -9.63 5.26
N SER A 119 -14.32 -10.06 4.03
CA SER A 119 -13.17 -10.84 3.61
C SER A 119 -12.55 -10.26 2.34
N VAL A 120 -11.24 -10.44 2.17
CA VAL A 120 -10.53 -10.10 0.94
C VAL A 120 -10.76 -11.22 -0.08
N VAL A 121 -11.24 -10.86 -1.26
CA VAL A 121 -11.51 -11.77 -2.38
C VAL A 121 -10.38 -11.73 -3.40
N ALA A 122 -9.87 -10.54 -3.67
CA ALA A 122 -8.75 -10.31 -4.57
C ALA A 122 -8.06 -9.02 -4.14
N ALA A 123 -6.74 -8.92 -4.34
CA ALA A 123 -6.01 -7.71 -4.06
C ALA A 123 -4.79 -7.58 -4.97
N VAL A 124 -4.60 -6.38 -5.51
CA VAL A 124 -3.54 -6.07 -6.46
C VAL A 124 -2.96 -4.70 -6.15
N VAL A 125 -1.63 -4.61 -6.18
CA VAL A 125 -0.89 -3.34 -6.15
C VAL A 125 -0.03 -3.26 -7.40
N GLY A 126 -0.07 -2.13 -8.08
CA GLY A 126 0.75 -1.85 -9.26
C GLY A 126 1.77 -0.76 -8.98
N ASP A 127 3.06 -1.03 -9.21
CA ASP A 127 4.10 0.00 -9.29
C ASP A 127 4.05 0.65 -10.66
N LEU A 128 3.63 1.93 -10.69
CA LEU A 128 3.35 2.66 -11.93
C LEU A 128 4.59 2.79 -12.83
N TRP A 129 5.78 2.80 -12.24
CA TRP A 129 7.00 3.13 -12.98
C TRP A 129 7.83 1.90 -13.32
N ARG A 130 7.85 0.89 -12.46
CA ARG A 130 8.65 -0.33 -12.64
C ARG A 130 7.95 -1.42 -13.44
N LYS A 131 6.70 -1.18 -13.87
CA LYS A 131 5.85 -2.16 -14.55
C LYS A 131 5.71 -3.46 -13.76
N GLN A 132 5.55 -3.33 -12.45
CA GLN A 132 5.44 -4.46 -11.54
C GLN A 132 4.04 -4.51 -10.97
N ILE A 133 3.48 -5.71 -10.95
CA ILE A 133 2.21 -6.01 -10.31
C ILE A 133 2.51 -6.98 -9.16
N TYR A 134 1.87 -6.72 -8.04
CA TYR A 134 1.87 -7.53 -6.85
C TYR A 134 0.45 -8.03 -6.63
N GLY A 135 0.28 -9.34 -6.49
CA GLY A 135 -1.03 -9.98 -6.35
C GLY A 135 -1.04 -11.05 -5.27
N ILE A 136 -2.23 -11.55 -4.95
CA ILE A 136 -2.43 -12.67 -4.02
C ILE A 136 -3.03 -13.86 -4.76
N ASP A 137 -2.64 -15.07 -4.38
CA ASP A 137 -3.29 -16.31 -4.79
C ASP A 137 -3.27 -17.33 -3.64
N GLY A 138 -3.82 -18.53 -3.87
CA GLY A 138 -3.89 -19.60 -2.86
C GLY A 138 -2.55 -20.08 -2.31
N LEU A 139 -1.42 -19.64 -2.88
CA LEU A 139 -0.07 -19.96 -2.43
C LEU A 139 0.65 -18.78 -1.76
N GLY A 140 -0.01 -17.62 -1.65
CA GLY A 140 0.53 -16.42 -1.02
C GLY A 140 0.65 -15.23 -1.98
N THR A 141 1.53 -14.29 -1.65
CA THR A 141 1.71 -13.06 -2.45
C THR A 141 2.83 -13.24 -3.47
N TYR A 142 2.60 -12.77 -4.69
CA TYR A 142 3.57 -12.80 -5.77
C TYR A 142 3.82 -11.42 -6.36
N ARG A 143 4.93 -11.32 -7.09
CA ARG A 143 5.31 -10.20 -7.93
C ARG A 143 5.60 -10.70 -9.33
N HIS A 144 5.08 -10.03 -10.34
CA HIS A 144 5.53 -10.25 -11.72
C HIS A 144 5.68 -8.92 -12.46
N ARG A 145 6.51 -8.93 -13.51
CA ARG A 145 6.68 -7.79 -14.42
C ARG A 145 5.81 -8.06 -15.64
N PHE A 146 5.07 -7.06 -16.09
CA PHE A 146 4.38 -7.16 -17.37
C PHE A 146 5.24 -6.54 -18.47
N ASN A 147 5.47 -7.29 -19.55
CA ASN A 147 6.41 -6.92 -20.62
C ASN A 147 5.74 -6.16 -21.77
N ASN A 148 4.42 -6.22 -21.94
CA ASN A 148 3.76 -5.70 -23.13
C ASN A 148 3.04 -4.35 -22.88
N PRO A 149 3.37 -3.27 -23.63
CA PRO A 149 2.69 -1.97 -23.56
C PRO A 149 1.48 -1.85 -24.50
N HIS A 150 1.16 -2.88 -25.30
CA HIS A 150 0.00 -2.87 -26.18
C HIS A 150 -1.21 -3.45 -25.43
N PHE A 151 -2.31 -2.69 -25.41
CA PHE A 151 -3.59 -3.09 -24.86
C PHE A 151 -4.02 -4.46 -25.40
N GLY A 152 -3.80 -5.51 -24.62
CA GLY A 152 -4.08 -6.89 -24.98
C GLY A 152 -3.43 -7.83 -23.96
N ILE A 153 -4.21 -8.77 -23.45
CA ILE A 153 -3.87 -9.73 -22.38
C ILE A 153 -2.86 -10.79 -22.88
N ASP A 154 -2.11 -10.54 -23.94
CA ASP A 154 -1.52 -11.68 -24.66
C ASP A 154 -0.22 -12.22 -24.08
N GLU A 155 0.46 -11.52 -23.17
CA GLU A 155 1.55 -12.12 -22.40
C GLU A 155 1.70 -11.48 -21.00
N LEU A 156 0.78 -11.79 -20.08
CA LEU A 156 1.10 -11.73 -18.65
C LEU A 156 2.23 -12.77 -18.43
N GLY A 157 3.47 -12.29 -18.46
CA GLY A 157 4.66 -13.13 -18.37
C GLY A 157 4.51 -14.19 -17.27
N THR A 158 4.64 -15.46 -17.66
CA THR A 158 4.42 -16.68 -16.88
C THR A 158 5.31 -16.82 -15.63
N TYR A 159 6.14 -15.83 -15.30
CA TYR A 159 7.04 -15.87 -14.16
C TYR A 159 6.55 -15.00 -12.99
N ARG A 160 5.72 -15.62 -12.13
CA ARG A 160 5.35 -15.09 -10.82
C ARG A 160 6.49 -15.36 -9.82
N HIS A 161 7.22 -14.31 -9.45
CA HIS A 161 8.19 -14.39 -8.36
C HIS A 161 7.46 -14.30 -7.02
N ARG A 162 7.38 -15.41 -6.29
CA ARG A 162 6.73 -15.43 -4.98
C ARG A 162 7.55 -14.70 -3.93
N PHE A 163 6.86 -14.04 -3.01
CA PHE A 163 7.51 -13.64 -1.78
C PHE A 163 7.63 -14.86 -0.89
N ASN A 164 8.82 -15.05 -0.33
CA ASN A 164 8.98 -16.04 0.71
C ASN A 164 8.62 -15.40 2.04
N ASN A 165 8.26 -16.22 3.02
CA ASN A 165 8.13 -15.76 4.40
C ASN A 165 9.40 -14.98 4.78
N PRO A 166 9.28 -13.72 5.28
CA PRO A 166 10.43 -12.88 5.58
C PRO A 166 11.40 -13.48 6.61
N ASN A 167 10.97 -14.50 7.37
CA ASN A 167 11.81 -15.24 8.31
C ASN A 167 12.68 -16.35 7.68
N SER A 168 12.53 -16.62 6.38
CA SER A 168 13.22 -17.73 5.70
C SER A 168 14.67 -17.44 5.30
N ASP A 169 15.09 -16.17 5.21
CA ASP A 169 16.46 -15.79 4.85
C ASP A 169 17.21 -15.16 6.04
N LYS A 170 17.81 -16.04 6.86
CA LYS A 170 18.58 -15.64 8.06
C LYS A 170 19.87 -14.86 7.77
N LYS A 171 20.31 -14.75 6.52
CA LYS A 171 21.63 -14.19 6.16
C LYS A 171 21.62 -12.68 5.93
N ARG A 172 20.45 -12.03 6.02
CA ARG A 172 20.28 -10.60 5.68
C ARG A 172 19.85 -9.73 6.85
N TYR A 173 20.00 -10.23 8.07
CA TYR A 173 19.78 -9.45 9.29
C TYR A 173 20.83 -8.35 9.39
N ILE A 174 20.38 -7.10 9.54
CA ILE A 174 21.25 -6.05 10.08
C ILE A 174 21.31 -6.29 11.59
N HIS A 175 22.19 -7.19 12.01
CA HIS A 175 22.51 -7.38 13.42
C HIS A 175 23.23 -6.14 13.94
N LEU A 176 22.75 -5.58 15.05
CA LEU A 176 23.54 -4.60 15.79
C LEU A 176 24.58 -5.36 16.61
N GLU A 177 25.81 -5.37 16.09
CA GLU A 177 26.97 -6.02 16.70
C GLU A 177 27.22 -5.57 18.15
N SER A 178 26.71 -4.41 18.57
CA SER A 178 26.92 -3.84 19.89
C SER A 178 25.81 -4.10 20.92
N SER A 179 24.64 -4.65 20.55
CA SER A 179 23.49 -4.79 21.48
C SER A 179 22.75 -6.12 21.42
N GLY A 180 23.06 -7.00 20.46
CA GLY A 180 22.29 -8.24 20.27
C GLY A 180 20.84 -8.02 19.83
N SER A 181 20.44 -6.79 19.49
CA SER A 181 19.10 -6.43 19.04
C SER A 181 19.05 -6.21 17.52
N GLU A 182 17.91 -6.52 16.89
CA GLU A 182 17.70 -6.22 15.47
C GLU A 182 17.58 -4.70 15.27
N ALA A 183 18.33 -4.15 14.31
CA ALA A 183 18.16 -2.76 13.90
C ALA A 183 16.83 -2.58 13.16
N ILE A 184 15.97 -1.67 13.62
CA ILE A 184 14.76 -1.31 12.88
C ILE A 184 15.16 -0.36 11.72
N SER A 185 14.96 -0.83 10.49
CA SER A 185 14.83 0.03 9.31
C SER A 185 13.33 0.27 9.08
N LEU A 186 12.87 1.49 9.34
CA LEU A 186 11.48 1.90 9.28
C LEU A 186 11.20 2.72 8.02
N ALA A 187 10.10 2.43 7.32
CA ALA A 187 9.46 3.39 6.44
C ALA A 187 8.10 3.80 7.03
N ALA A 188 7.84 5.10 7.09
CA ALA A 188 6.55 5.61 7.51
C ALA A 188 6.38 7.03 6.99
N TYR A 189 5.16 7.39 6.65
CA TYR A 189 4.87 8.75 6.22
C TYR A 189 4.44 9.61 7.41
N THR A 190 5.27 10.58 7.76
CA THR A 190 4.96 11.59 8.77
C THR A 190 4.64 12.90 8.05
N GLN A 191 3.35 13.22 7.87
CA GLN A 191 2.96 14.55 7.39
C GLN A 191 3.43 15.59 8.41
N THR A 192 4.33 16.48 8.01
CA THR A 192 4.84 17.56 8.88
C THR A 192 3.75 18.53 9.33
N SER A 193 2.60 18.55 8.66
CA SER A 193 1.45 19.39 8.99
C SER A 193 0.43 18.76 9.95
N ARG A 194 0.41 17.42 10.08
CA ARG A 194 -0.54 16.69 10.94
C ARG A 194 0.23 15.83 11.95
N ARG A 195 0.16 16.19 13.23
CA ARG A 195 0.82 15.48 14.34
C ARG A 195 2.34 15.37 14.19
N ALA A 196 3.01 16.52 13.94
CA ALA A 196 4.47 16.61 13.82
C ALA A 196 5.21 16.02 15.04
N GLU A 197 4.55 15.92 16.18
CA GLU A 197 5.04 15.30 17.41
C GLU A 197 5.37 13.81 17.25
N ILE A 198 4.65 13.06 16.40
CA ILE A 198 5.03 11.68 16.07
C ILE A 198 6.33 11.66 15.26
N ALA A 199 6.47 12.60 14.32
CA ALA A 199 7.70 12.70 13.52
C ALA A 199 8.91 12.97 14.42
N ILE A 200 8.76 13.88 15.39
CA ILE A 200 9.80 14.18 16.40
C ILE A 200 10.19 12.91 17.16
N GLU A 201 9.22 12.10 17.60
CA GLU A 201 9.50 10.84 18.30
C GLU A 201 10.34 9.90 17.44
N ILE A 202 9.98 9.73 16.16
CA ILE A 202 10.74 8.88 15.23
C ILE A 202 12.17 9.41 15.03
N TYR A 203 12.35 10.73 14.91
CA TYR A 203 13.69 11.32 14.82
C TYR A 203 14.50 11.13 16.10
N ASN A 204 13.89 11.20 17.29
CA ASN A 204 14.56 10.90 18.56
C ASN A 204 14.98 9.42 18.64
N LEU A 205 14.13 8.50 18.17
CA LEU A 205 14.44 7.07 18.09
C LEU A 205 15.55 6.78 17.08
N LEU A 206 15.63 7.56 15.99
CA LEU A 206 16.72 7.50 15.02
C LEU A 206 18.04 7.99 15.64
N GLN A 207 18.02 9.13 16.33
CA GLN A 207 19.22 9.71 16.98
C GLN A 207 19.75 8.81 18.11
N SER A 208 18.87 8.17 18.87
CA SER A 208 19.26 7.20 19.91
C SER A 208 19.74 5.85 19.35
N GLY A 209 19.62 5.63 18.03
CA GLY A 209 20.03 4.40 17.36
C GLY A 209 19.08 3.21 17.56
N ARG A 210 17.90 3.42 18.14
CA ARG A 210 16.84 2.39 18.23
C ARG A 210 16.21 2.12 16.86
N ILE A 211 16.10 3.16 16.05
CA ILE A 211 15.88 3.08 14.60
C ILE A 211 17.23 3.37 13.93
N LYS A 212 17.66 2.54 12.97
CA LYS A 212 18.94 2.75 12.26
C LYS A 212 18.77 3.48 10.94
N LYS A 213 17.62 3.29 10.31
CA LYS A 213 17.27 3.91 9.03
C LYS A 213 15.80 4.28 9.07
N PHE A 214 15.51 5.51 8.71
CA PHE A 214 14.15 5.99 8.54
C PHE A 214 13.98 6.49 7.11
N ILE A 215 12.91 6.04 6.45
CA ILE A 215 12.48 6.56 5.16
C ILE A 215 11.12 7.22 5.34
N ASN A 216 11.06 8.52 5.06
CA ASN A 216 9.85 9.34 5.13
C ASN A 216 9.32 9.63 3.72
N ASP A 217 9.23 8.59 2.90
CA ASP A 217 8.49 8.62 1.66
C ASP A 217 7.11 8.00 1.90
N GLY A 218 6.07 8.70 1.44
CA GLY A 218 4.73 8.11 1.36
C GLY A 218 4.68 7.00 0.33
N GLY A 219 3.62 6.20 0.38
CA GLY A 219 3.33 5.19 -0.63
C GLY A 219 3.31 3.77 -0.08
N GLY A 220 2.33 3.02 -0.55
CA GLY A 220 1.96 1.70 -0.12
C GLY A 220 3.00 0.63 -0.46
N LEU A 221 3.88 0.90 -1.43
CA LEU A 221 4.95 -0.01 -1.86
C LEU A 221 5.93 -0.35 -0.73
N HIS A 222 6.06 0.48 0.31
CA HIS A 222 6.96 0.23 1.44
C HIS A 222 6.54 -0.99 2.27
N ASN A 223 5.23 -1.22 2.42
CA ASN A 223 4.69 -2.41 3.07
C ASN A 223 5.17 -3.69 2.35
N LEU A 224 5.21 -3.66 1.01
CA LEU A 224 5.67 -4.79 0.20
C LEU A 224 7.21 -4.96 0.22
N ARG A 225 7.97 -3.88 0.49
CA ARG A 225 9.42 -3.99 0.69
C ARG A 225 9.79 -4.75 1.95
N VAL A 226 8.93 -4.74 2.98
CA VAL A 226 9.14 -5.51 4.22
C VAL A 226 9.22 -7.01 3.92
N VAL A 227 8.32 -7.51 3.06
CA VAL A 227 8.26 -8.93 2.66
C VAL A 227 9.11 -9.25 1.43
N SER A 228 9.78 -8.25 0.87
CA SER A 228 10.67 -8.45 -0.26
C SER A 228 11.99 -9.13 0.16
N ASN A 229 12.50 -10.02 -0.70
CA ASN A 229 13.84 -10.58 -0.59
C ASN A 229 14.89 -9.68 -1.25
N SER A 230 14.65 -8.36 -1.31
CA SER A 230 15.57 -7.39 -1.92
C SER A 230 16.72 -7.02 -0.99
N LYS A 231 17.78 -6.39 -1.53
CA LYS A 231 18.86 -5.81 -0.70
C LYS A 231 18.41 -4.56 0.05
N ASP A 232 17.37 -3.89 -0.45
CA ASP A 232 16.80 -2.66 0.12
C ASP A 232 15.60 -2.94 1.03
N ALA A 233 15.47 -4.18 1.50
CA ALA A 233 14.30 -4.60 2.23
C ALA A 233 14.25 -3.96 3.62
N LEU A 234 13.03 -3.65 4.07
CA LEU A 234 12.80 -2.96 5.33
C LEU A 234 12.51 -3.95 6.45
N SER A 235 12.87 -3.58 7.67
CA SER A 235 12.49 -4.33 8.88
C SER A 235 11.01 -4.11 9.19
N CYS A 236 10.53 -2.88 8.96
CA CYS A 236 9.17 -2.45 9.25
C CYS A 236 8.69 -1.34 8.30
N ALA A 237 7.40 -1.33 8.01
CA ALA A 237 6.68 -0.18 7.47
C ALA A 237 5.49 0.14 8.38
N ALA A 238 5.07 1.41 8.48
CA ALA A 238 3.97 1.79 9.34
C ALA A 238 3.12 2.95 8.78
N GLU A 239 1.81 2.78 8.88
CA GLU A 239 0.80 3.83 8.76
C GLU A 239 0.51 4.39 10.16
N LEU A 240 1.13 5.53 10.47
CA LEU A 240 1.16 6.13 11.81
C LEU A 240 -0.12 6.89 12.20
N LEU A 241 -1.03 7.09 11.27
CA LEU A 241 -2.34 7.68 11.54
C LEU A 241 -3.40 6.76 10.95
N PRO A 242 -4.64 6.77 11.48
CA PRO A 242 -5.72 5.98 10.89
C PRO A 242 -5.90 6.27 9.40
N LYS A 243 -5.63 5.26 8.58
CA LYS A 243 -5.78 5.32 7.11
C LYS A 243 -7.03 4.60 6.66
N GLN A 244 -7.56 5.04 5.52
CA GLN A 244 -8.71 4.39 4.91
C GLN A 244 -8.33 3.02 4.36
N LEU A 245 -9.33 2.14 4.21
CA LEU A 245 -9.10 0.77 3.76
C LEU A 245 -8.39 0.70 2.39
N TYR A 246 -8.64 1.67 1.50
CA TYR A 246 -7.99 1.72 0.18
C TYR A 246 -6.47 1.91 0.26
N GLU A 247 -5.97 2.70 1.20
CA GLU A 247 -4.54 2.91 1.45
C GLU A 247 -3.88 1.65 2.07
N LEU A 248 -4.69 0.76 2.68
CA LEU A 248 -4.21 -0.43 3.37
C LEU A 248 -4.15 -1.69 2.49
N THR A 249 -4.52 -1.61 1.20
CA THR A 249 -4.40 -2.73 0.26
C THR A 249 -3.01 -3.41 0.29
N PRO A 250 -1.88 -2.65 0.23
CA PRO A 250 -0.54 -3.24 0.27
C PRO A 250 -0.21 -3.92 1.61
N VAL A 251 -0.84 -3.49 2.71
CA VAL A 251 -0.68 -4.09 4.04
C VAL A 251 -1.27 -5.50 4.05
N PHE A 252 -2.44 -5.71 3.45
CA PHE A 252 -3.05 -7.03 3.34
C PHE A 252 -2.25 -7.98 2.42
N LEU A 253 -1.66 -7.47 1.33
CA LEU A 253 -0.72 -8.24 0.51
C LEU A 253 0.51 -8.67 1.32
N ALA A 254 1.05 -7.79 2.17
CA ALA A 254 2.18 -8.13 3.02
C ALA A 254 1.82 -9.16 4.10
N LEU A 255 0.62 -9.05 4.71
CA LEU A 255 0.09 -10.05 5.63
C LEU A 255 0.00 -11.43 4.95
N ASN A 256 -0.57 -11.50 3.74
CA ASN A 256 -0.66 -12.73 2.97
C ASN A 256 0.71 -13.30 2.53
N ALA A 257 1.74 -12.46 2.47
CA ALA A 257 3.13 -12.86 2.26
C ALA A 257 3.84 -13.35 3.56
N GLY A 258 3.13 -13.38 4.69
CA GLY A 258 3.65 -13.82 5.98
C GLY A 258 4.29 -12.73 6.84
N ALA A 259 4.08 -11.45 6.52
CA ALA A 259 4.44 -10.37 7.45
C ALA A 259 3.63 -10.46 8.75
N LYS A 260 4.18 -9.87 9.80
CA LYS A 260 3.48 -9.62 11.05
C LYS A 260 2.81 -8.27 10.97
N VAL A 261 1.48 -8.30 10.99
CA VAL A 261 0.66 -7.11 10.83
C VAL A 261 -0.21 -6.90 12.05
N SER A 262 -0.32 -5.65 12.49
CA SER A 262 -1.25 -5.21 13.54
C SER A 262 -1.55 -3.72 13.37
N ARG A 263 -2.54 -3.22 14.10
CA ARG A 263 -2.64 -1.81 14.44
C ARG A 263 -1.51 -1.39 15.41
N MET A 264 -1.35 -0.08 15.61
CA MET A 264 -0.35 0.48 16.53
C MET A 264 -0.66 0.22 18.02
N ASP A 265 -1.89 -0.20 18.35
CA ASP A 265 -2.27 -0.69 19.68
C ASP A 265 -2.01 -2.20 19.87
N GLY A 266 -1.46 -2.87 18.86
CA GLY A 266 -1.20 -4.32 18.87
C GLY A 266 -2.38 -5.20 18.47
N ASN A 267 -3.58 -4.65 18.29
CA ASN A 267 -4.74 -5.42 17.83
C ASN A 267 -4.63 -5.78 16.35
N GLU A 268 -5.36 -6.81 15.92
CA GLU A 268 -5.44 -7.19 14.51
C GLU A 268 -6.11 -6.11 13.65
N LEU A 269 -5.79 -6.07 12.37
CA LEU A 269 -6.52 -5.24 11.40
C LEU A 269 -7.91 -5.79 11.11
N GLU A 270 -8.80 -4.89 10.73
CA GLU A 270 -10.14 -5.20 10.25
C GLU A 270 -10.23 -4.92 8.75
N VAL A 271 -10.75 -5.87 7.97
CA VAL A 271 -11.19 -5.56 6.61
C VAL A 271 -12.56 -4.93 6.78
N ASN A 272 -12.67 -3.61 6.77
CA ASN A 272 -13.96 -2.95 6.89
C ASN A 272 -13.86 -1.56 6.24
N PRO A 273 -14.64 -1.26 5.19
CA PRO A 273 -14.55 0.03 4.51
C PRO A 273 -14.98 1.19 5.42
N TYR A 274 -15.72 0.90 6.50
CA TYR A 274 -16.22 1.87 7.47
C TYR A 274 -15.25 2.14 8.63
N ILE A 275 -14.04 1.60 8.58
CA ILE A 275 -13.03 1.74 9.64
C ILE A 275 -11.74 2.26 9.06
N LYS A 276 -11.30 3.42 9.55
CA LYS A 276 -9.91 3.84 9.42
C LYS A 276 -9.08 3.21 10.54
N GLN A 277 -7.85 2.84 10.24
CA GLN A 277 -6.97 2.26 11.24
C GLN A 277 -5.49 2.50 10.94
N THR A 278 -4.70 2.59 12.00
CA THR A 278 -3.24 2.53 11.90
C THR A 278 -2.80 1.14 11.44
N ALA A 279 -1.62 1.01 10.88
CA ALA A 279 -1.07 -0.29 10.51
C ALA A 279 0.43 -0.34 10.72
N ILE A 280 0.91 -1.50 11.16
CA ILE A 280 2.33 -1.86 11.21
C ILE A 280 2.49 -3.11 10.38
N VAL A 281 3.45 -3.09 9.46
CA VAL A 281 3.91 -4.28 8.72
C VAL A 281 5.35 -4.54 9.12
N ALA A 282 5.56 -5.61 9.86
CA ALA A 282 6.89 -6.00 10.33
C ALA A 282 7.28 -7.37 9.79
N ARG A 283 8.59 -7.63 9.71
CA ARG A 283 9.12 -8.94 9.33
C ARG A 283 8.80 -10.04 10.34
N ASN A 284 8.83 -9.71 11.64
CA ASN A 284 8.62 -10.63 12.74
C ASN A 284 7.93 -9.94 13.92
N ASP A 285 7.51 -10.74 14.91
CA ASP A 285 6.72 -10.25 16.04
C ASP A 285 7.58 -9.34 16.95
N ASN A 286 8.87 -9.64 17.11
CA ASN A 286 9.80 -8.85 17.91
C ASN A 286 9.92 -7.40 17.40
N ILE A 287 10.10 -7.20 16.08
CA ILE A 287 10.18 -5.86 15.49
C ILE A 287 8.85 -5.12 15.65
N ARG A 288 7.72 -5.80 15.44
CA ARG A 288 6.38 -5.22 15.58
C ARG A 288 6.16 -4.73 17.02
N GLU A 289 6.42 -5.59 17.99
CA GLU A 289 6.26 -5.30 19.42
C GLU A 289 7.21 -4.20 19.88
N ALA A 290 8.47 -4.22 19.43
CA ALA A 290 9.44 -3.18 19.74
C ALA A 290 8.98 -1.81 19.23
N LEU A 291 8.46 -1.73 17.99
CA LEU A 291 7.95 -0.48 17.44
C LEU A 291 6.72 0.04 18.22
N ILE A 292 5.79 -0.86 18.55
CA ILE A 292 4.61 -0.52 19.38
C ILE A 292 5.07 0.04 20.73
N GLN A 293 5.95 -0.65 21.44
CA GLN A 293 6.43 -0.21 22.75
C GLN A 293 7.15 1.14 22.70
N MET A 294 7.88 1.42 21.61
CA MET A 294 8.55 2.70 21.41
C MET A 294 7.58 3.86 21.18
N LEU A 295 6.49 3.64 20.43
CA LEU A 295 5.58 4.71 20.01
C LEU A 295 4.34 4.86 20.90
N GLN A 296 3.89 3.79 21.56
CA GLN A 296 2.67 3.77 22.38
C GLN A 296 2.61 4.89 23.43
N PRO A 297 3.69 5.23 24.18
CA PRO A 297 3.65 6.34 25.13
C PRO A 297 3.31 7.68 24.46
N SER A 298 3.81 7.90 23.24
CA SER A 298 3.51 9.11 22.48
C SER A 298 2.08 9.12 21.96
N TYR A 299 1.51 7.98 21.54
CA TYR A 299 0.09 7.92 21.16
C TYR A 299 -0.84 8.19 22.35
N ALA A 300 -0.56 7.59 23.51
CA ALA A 300 -1.32 7.82 24.73
C ALA A 300 -1.27 9.29 25.16
N ARG A 301 -0.08 9.89 25.15
CA ARG A 301 0.13 11.31 25.48
C ARG A 301 -0.58 12.26 24.50
N LEU A 302 -0.57 11.94 23.21
CA LEU A 302 -1.14 12.79 22.16
C LEU A 302 -2.64 12.55 21.91
N GLY A 303 -3.23 11.52 22.53
CA GLY A 303 -4.62 11.13 22.32
C GLY A 303 -4.91 10.79 20.86
N ILE A 304 -3.99 10.08 20.20
CA ILE A 304 -4.14 9.70 18.78
C ILE A 304 -4.88 8.38 18.72
N SER A 305 -5.99 8.35 17.99
CA SER A 305 -6.74 7.13 17.80
C SER A 305 -5.97 6.15 16.91
N HIS A 306 -6.11 4.86 17.22
CA HIS A 306 -5.60 3.77 16.38
C HIS A 306 -6.65 3.24 15.40
N ARG A 307 -7.93 3.58 15.64
CA ARG A 307 -9.13 3.12 14.91
C ARG A 307 -10.20 4.22 14.93
N GLU A 308 -10.77 4.56 13.79
CA GLU A 308 -11.86 5.53 13.68
C GLU A 308 -12.99 4.96 12.84
N GLU A 309 -14.23 5.06 13.32
CA GLU A 309 -15.40 4.72 12.53
C GLU A 309 -15.76 5.89 11.62
N ILE A 310 -16.04 5.58 10.35
CA ILE A 310 -16.51 6.58 9.40
C ILE A 310 -18.01 6.40 9.19
N SER A 311 -18.75 7.51 9.26
CA SER A 311 -20.09 7.58 8.72
C SER A 311 -19.96 7.91 7.23
N ILE A 312 -20.32 6.96 6.37
CA ILE A 312 -20.51 7.27 4.96
C ILE A 312 -21.89 7.90 4.87
N LYS A 313 -21.94 9.23 4.63
CA LYS A 313 -23.18 9.87 4.22
C LYS A 313 -23.51 9.38 2.82
N GLU A 314 -24.69 8.80 2.66
CA GLU A 314 -25.28 8.42 1.36
C GLU A 314 -25.42 9.63 0.43
#